data_AF-A0A9D6K1W9-F1
#
_entry.id   AF-A0A9D6K1W9-F1
#
_cell.length_a   1.000
_cell.length_b   1.000
_cell.length_c   1.000
_cell.angle_alpha   90.00
_cell.angle_beta   90.00
_cell.angle_gamma   90.00
#
_symmetry.space_group_name_H-M   'P 1'
#
loop_
_entity.id
_entity.type
_entity.pdbx_description
1 polymer ?
#
loop_
_entity_poly.entity_id
_entity_poly.type
_entity_poly.pdbx_seq_one_letter_code
_entity_poly.pdbx_strand_id
1 'polypeptide(L)'
;MAKDKIMAFVDYENIRIGLSKNYVEQVKPAQIIRAIQTLAKDRGEFRGGIFFGDWTRRPQDAREIEDQGWRAYNVLATRGGKDRSDMPMGLEIYDAFQSKKEMTTFIYSLGRRGF
;
A
#
# COMPACT_ATOMS: atom_id res chain seq x y z
N MET A 1 18.24 -13.35 -17.30
CA MET A 1 17.91 -13.13 -15.88
C MET A 1 16.40 -13.16 -15.76
N ALA A 2 15.83 -13.92 -14.81
CA ALA A 2 14.39 -13.88 -14.57
C ALA A 2 14.00 -12.48 -14.07
N LYS A 3 12.89 -11.92 -14.58
CA LYS A 3 12.37 -10.65 -14.07
C LYS A 3 11.88 -10.85 -12.64
N ASP A 4 12.14 -9.89 -11.77
CA ASP A 4 11.61 -9.91 -10.42
C ASP A 4 10.08 -9.95 -10.43
N LYS A 5 9.46 -10.70 -9.53
CA LYS A 5 8.00 -10.66 -9.33
C LYS A 5 7.73 -9.84 -8.09
N ILE A 6 7.00 -8.74 -8.29
CA ILE A 6 6.92 -7.66 -7.31
C ILE A 6 5.51 -7.59 -6.74
N MET A 7 5.42 -7.59 -5.40
CA MET A 7 4.19 -7.30 -4.67
C MET A 7 4.38 -6.06 -3.80
N ALA A 8 3.36 -5.20 -3.72
CA ALA A 8 3.43 -3.97 -2.94
C ALA A 8 2.47 -3.99 -1.75
N PHE A 9 2.94 -3.46 -0.62
CA PHE A 9 2.15 -3.24 0.59
C PHE A 9 2.25 -1.76 0.96
N VAL A 10 1.09 -1.12 1.09
CA VAL A 10 0.98 0.34 1.11
C VAL A 10 0.21 0.78 2.33
N ASP A 11 0.85 1.53 3.21
CA ASP A 11 0.18 2.21 4.31
C ASP A 11 -0.37 3.55 3.80
N TYR A 12 -1.65 3.55 3.44
CA TYR A 12 -2.28 4.69 2.80
C TYR A 12 -2.37 5.89 3.72
N GLU A 13 -2.70 5.71 4.99
CA GLU A 13 -2.85 6.84 5.92
C GLU A 13 -1.51 7.50 6.20
N ASN A 14 -0.42 6.75 6.37
CA ASN A 14 0.90 7.36 6.56
C ASN A 14 1.38 8.11 5.31
N ILE A 15 1.15 7.59 4.11
CA ILE A 15 1.47 8.30 2.87
C ILE A 15 0.62 9.56 2.75
N ARG A 16 -0.69 9.46 2.90
CA ARG A 16 -1.62 10.58 2.77
C ARG A 16 -1.32 11.68 3.79
N ILE A 17 -1.10 11.32 5.06
CA ILE A 17 -0.71 12.26 6.11
C ILE A 17 0.65 12.88 5.79
N GLY A 18 1.64 12.07 5.44
CA GLY A 18 2.98 12.53 5.09
C GLY A 18 2.96 13.54 3.94
N LEU A 19 2.21 13.25 2.87
CA LEU A 19 2.09 14.14 1.71
C LEU A 19 1.28 15.40 2.05
N SER A 20 0.16 15.27 2.77
CA SER A 20 -0.66 16.44 3.17
C SER A 20 0.08 17.43 4.08
N LYS A 21 1.09 16.97 4.84
CA LYS A 21 1.92 17.85 5.67
C LYS A 21 2.95 18.64 4.86
N ASN A 22 3.34 18.11 3.71
CA ASN A 22 4.43 18.65 2.90
C ASN A 22 3.96 19.32 1.61
N TYR A 23 2.71 19.10 1.20
CA TYR A 23 2.12 19.57 -0.05
C TYR A 23 0.68 20.04 0.16
N VAL A 24 0.29 21.07 -0.60
CA VAL A 24 -1.07 21.67 -0.54
C VAL A 24 -2.12 20.75 -1.17
N GLU A 25 -1.73 20.00 -2.20
CA GLU A 25 -2.64 19.09 -2.90
C GLU A 25 -2.75 17.74 -2.20
N GLN A 26 -3.99 17.26 -2.07
CA GLN A 26 -4.25 15.92 -1.57
C GLN A 26 -3.92 14.89 -2.65
N VAL A 27 -3.04 13.95 -2.30
CA VAL A 27 -2.67 12.87 -3.21
C VAL A 27 -3.77 11.82 -3.31
N LYS A 28 -4.14 11.50 -4.55
CA LYS A 28 -5.15 10.50 -4.89
C LYS A 28 -4.54 9.10 -4.99
N PRO A 29 -5.32 8.04 -4.73
CA PRO A 29 -4.86 6.66 -4.88
C PRO A 29 -4.22 6.36 -6.25
N ALA A 30 -4.82 6.82 -7.36
CA ALA A 30 -4.27 6.63 -8.70
C ALA A 30 -2.84 7.16 -8.86
N GLN A 31 -2.49 8.27 -8.20
CA GLN A 31 -1.15 8.83 -8.28
C GLN A 31 -0.14 7.93 -7.56
N ILE A 32 -0.52 7.40 -6.39
CA ILE A 32 0.30 6.45 -5.62
C ILE A 32 0.49 5.16 -6.41
N ILE A 33 -0.59 4.59 -6.96
CA ILE A 33 -0.57 3.37 -7.77
C ILE A 33 0.37 3.54 -8.97
N ARG A 34 0.22 4.65 -9.71
CA ARG A 34 1.05 4.93 -10.88
C ARG A 34 2.53 5.07 -10.53
N ALA A 35 2.85 5.71 -9.41
CA ALA A 35 4.21 5.82 -8.90
C ALA A 35 4.80 4.43 -8.58
N ILE A 36 4.06 3.58 -7.87
CA ILE A 36 4.53 2.22 -7.53
C ILE A 36 4.69 1.36 -8.78
N GLN A 37 3.72 1.39 -9.70
CA GLN A 37 3.81 0.62 -10.95
C GLN A 37 4.99 1.06 -11.82
N THR A 38 5.32 2.36 -11.83
CA THR A 38 6.48 2.88 -12.54
C THR A 38 7.78 2.33 -11.94
N LEU A 39 7.91 2.38 -10.61
CA LEU A 39 9.06 1.80 -9.90
C LEU A 39 9.18 0.29 -10.10
N ALA A 40 8.04 -0.42 -10.12
CA ALA A 40 8.00 -1.85 -10.32
C ALA A 40 8.41 -2.23 -11.75
N LYS A 41 7.97 -1.47 -12.77
CA LYS A 41 8.28 -1.74 -14.18
C LYS A 41 9.78 -1.77 -14.46
N ASP A 42 10.55 -0.92 -13.78
CA ASP A 42 12.01 -0.86 -13.94
C ASP A 42 12.73 -2.05 -13.30
N ARG A 43 12.09 -2.70 -12.33
CA ARG A 43 12.66 -3.80 -11.53
C ARG A 43 12.20 -5.17 -12.02
N GLY A 44 10.96 -5.27 -12.52
CA GLY A 44 10.38 -6.56 -12.88
C GLY A 44 8.90 -6.49 -13.25
N GLU A 45 8.21 -7.60 -13.01
CA GLU A 45 6.79 -7.78 -13.26
C GLU A 45 5.99 -7.53 -11.98
N PHE A 46 5.15 -6.50 -12.00
CA PHE A 46 4.24 -6.20 -10.92
C PHE A 46 3.08 -7.21 -10.88
N ARG A 47 2.87 -7.87 -9.73
CA ARG A 47 1.87 -8.93 -9.54
C ARG A 47 0.68 -8.51 -8.68
N GLY A 48 0.62 -7.25 -8.27
CA GLY A 48 -0.45 -6.69 -7.45
C GLY A 48 0.04 -6.16 -6.12
N GLY A 49 -0.89 -5.66 -5.32
CA GLY A 49 -0.57 -5.13 -4.01
C GLY A 49 -1.80 -4.84 -3.16
N ILE A 50 -1.53 -4.45 -1.92
CA ILE A 50 -2.54 -4.21 -0.89
C ILE A 50 -2.33 -2.82 -0.31
N PHE A 51 -3.38 -2.02 -0.31
CA PHE A 51 -3.48 -0.78 0.44
C PHE A 51 -4.14 -1.04 1.77
N PHE A 52 -3.55 -0.56 2.86
CA PHE A 52 -4.10 -0.61 4.20
C PHE A 52 -4.56 0.78 4.61
N GLY A 53 -5.78 0.87 5.14
CA GLY A 53 -6.33 2.13 5.61
C GLY A 53 -7.72 1.98 6.20
N ASP A 54 -8.17 3.03 6.89
CA ASP A 54 -9.54 3.10 7.40
C ASP A 54 -10.50 3.58 6.30
N TRP A 55 -11.04 2.62 5.56
CA TRP A 55 -11.91 2.87 4.42
C TRP A 55 -13.31 3.30 4.82
N THR A 56 -13.70 3.14 6.09
CA THR A 56 -14.96 3.71 6.60
C THR A 56 -14.96 5.23 6.54
N ARG A 57 -13.78 5.85 6.59
CA ARG A 57 -13.59 7.30 6.50
C ARG A 57 -13.41 7.78 5.06
N ARG A 58 -13.07 6.89 4.13
CA ARG A 58 -12.70 7.19 2.73
C ARG A 58 -13.16 6.08 1.77
N PRO A 59 -14.47 5.81 1.69
CA PRO A 59 -14.97 4.72 0.86
C PRO A 59 -14.69 4.92 -0.64
N GLN A 60 -14.66 6.17 -1.10
CA GLN A 60 -14.34 6.50 -2.49
C GLN A 60 -12.91 6.13 -2.88
N ASP A 61 -11.94 6.33 -1.97
CA ASP A 61 -10.53 6.02 -2.24
C ASP A 61 -10.32 4.51 -2.32
N ALA A 62 -10.99 3.75 -1.43
CA ALA A 62 -10.98 2.29 -1.47
C ALA A 62 -11.55 1.76 -2.78
N ARG A 63 -12.63 2.36 -3.28
CA ARG A 63 -13.21 1.98 -4.58
C ARG A 63 -12.26 2.27 -5.73
N GLU A 64 -11.61 3.43 -5.74
CA GLU A 64 -10.61 3.78 -6.76
C GLU A 64 -9.42 2.81 -6.78
N ILE A 65 -8.99 2.32 -5.61
CA ILE A 65 -7.94 1.32 -5.46
C ILE A 65 -8.37 -0.03 -6.08
N GLU A 66 -9.56 -0.51 -5.70
CA GLU A 66 -10.11 -1.78 -6.20
C GLU A 66 -10.38 -1.75 -7.71
N ASP A 67 -10.89 -0.62 -8.23
CA ASP A 67 -11.13 -0.43 -9.67
C ASP A 67 -9.83 -0.53 -10.50
N GLN A 68 -8.66 -0.34 -9.87
CA GLN A 68 -7.34 -0.50 -10.49
C GLN A 68 -6.71 -1.88 -10.26
N GLY A 69 -7.45 -2.83 -9.69
CA GLY A 69 -7.01 -4.21 -9.46
C GLY A 69 -6.10 -4.37 -8.24
N TRP A 70 -6.12 -3.41 -7.31
CA TRP A 70 -5.43 -3.50 -6.03
C TRP A 70 -6.41 -3.84 -4.91
N ARG A 71 -5.93 -4.53 -3.88
CA ARG A 71 -6.77 -4.84 -2.71
C ARG A 71 -6.78 -3.66 -1.73
N ALA A 72 -7.95 -3.17 -1.36
CA ALA A 72 -8.16 -2.21 -0.28
C ALA A 72 -8.49 -2.96 1.02
N TYR A 73 -7.48 -3.19 1.86
CA TYR A 73 -7.62 -3.87 3.14
C TYR A 73 -8.06 -2.89 4.23
N ASN A 74 -9.28 -3.07 4.76
CA ASN A 74 -9.83 -2.17 5.77
C ASN A 74 -9.18 -2.39 7.13
N VAL A 75 -8.59 -1.34 7.69
CA VAL A 75 -8.05 -1.29 9.05
C VAL A 75 -8.68 -0.12 9.79
N LEU A 76 -9.56 -0.41 10.74
CA LEU A 76 -10.21 0.64 11.53
C LEU A 76 -9.19 1.38 12.40
N ALA A 77 -9.21 2.71 12.34
CA ALA A 77 -8.42 3.53 13.24
C ALA A 77 -8.88 3.32 14.70
N THR A 78 -7.99 3.60 15.65
CA THR A 78 -8.39 3.70 17.06
C THR A 78 -9.43 4.80 17.27
N ARG A 79 -10.16 4.79 18.39
CA ARG A 79 -11.06 5.91 18.77
C ARG A 79 -10.37 7.27 18.79
N GLY A 80 -9.06 7.31 19.06
CA GLY A 80 -8.24 8.52 19.00
C GLY A 80 -7.69 8.87 17.61
N GLY A 81 -8.14 8.18 16.55
CA GLY A 81 -7.74 8.43 15.17
C GLY A 81 -6.34 7.92 14.79
N LYS A 82 -5.65 7.19 15.68
CA LYS A 82 -4.35 6.57 15.36
C LYS A 82 -4.55 5.41 14.39
N ASP A 83 -3.72 5.40 13.35
CA ASP A 83 -3.60 4.28 12.41
C ASP A 83 -3.16 3.00 13.12
N ARG A 84 -3.60 1.85 12.59
CA ARG A 84 -3.32 0.52 13.12
C ARG A 84 -2.83 -0.44 12.03
N SER A 85 -2.43 0.07 10.88
CA SER A 85 -2.10 -0.75 9.72
C SER A 85 -0.83 -1.59 9.91
N ASP A 86 0.07 -1.17 10.80
CA ASP A 86 1.37 -1.84 11.05
C ASP A 86 1.25 -3.36 11.27
N MET A 87 0.40 -3.80 12.20
CA MET A 87 0.28 -5.23 12.54
C MET A 87 -0.46 -6.05 11.47
N PRO A 88 -1.64 -5.65 10.96
CA PRO A 88 -2.30 -6.33 9.84
C PRO A 88 -1.43 -6.42 8.59
N MET A 89 -0.70 -5.35 8.26
CA MET A 89 0.22 -5.33 7.13
C MET A 89 1.38 -6.30 7.36
N GLY A 90 2.00 -6.29 8.54
CA GLY A 90 3.07 -7.24 8.88
C GLY A 90 2.64 -8.71 8.73
N LEU A 91 1.40 -9.05 9.10
CA LEU A 91 0.84 -10.39 8.89
C LEU A 91 0.65 -10.74 7.42
N GLU A 92 0.06 -9.84 6.62
CA GLU A 92 -0.12 -10.07 5.18
C GLU A 92 1.21 -10.19 4.42
N ILE A 93 2.24 -9.47 4.87
CA ILE A 93 3.60 -9.58 4.36
C ILE A 93 4.18 -10.95 4.67
N TYR A 94 4.07 -11.39 5.93
CA TYR A 94 4.54 -12.70 6.35
C TYR A 94 3.83 -13.82 5.58
N ASP A 95 2.51 -13.75 5.46
CA ASP A 95 1.71 -14.73 4.72
C ASP A 95 2.10 -14.75 3.24
N ALA A 96 2.31 -13.59 2.61
CA ALA A 96 2.77 -13.53 1.24
C ALA A 96 4.18 -14.12 1.07
N PHE A 97 5.08 -13.88 2.02
CA PHE A 97 6.42 -14.47 2.00
C PHE A 97 6.39 -16.01 2.09
N GLN A 98 5.49 -16.57 2.90
CA GLN A 98 5.35 -18.02 3.05
C GLN A 98 4.60 -18.69 1.89
N SER A 99 3.53 -18.04 1.41
CA SER A 99 2.60 -18.63 0.43
C SER A 99 2.93 -18.31 -1.02
N LYS A 100 3.56 -17.16 -1.31
CA LYS A 100 3.88 -16.69 -2.67
C LYS A 100 5.39 -16.74 -2.91
N LYS A 101 5.94 -17.96 -2.89
CA LYS A 101 7.38 -18.23 -3.05
C LYS A 101 7.96 -17.73 -4.37
N GLU A 102 7.11 -17.42 -5.34
CA GLU A 102 7.50 -16.82 -6.61
C GLU A 102 7.77 -15.32 -6.54
N MET A 103 7.31 -14.62 -5.50
CA MET A 103 7.58 -13.19 -5.31
C MET A 103 9.03 -13.00 -4.86
N THR A 104 9.79 -12.19 -5.60
CA THR A 104 11.22 -11.95 -5.33
C THR A 104 11.48 -10.59 -4.72
N THR A 105 10.51 -9.66 -4.77
CA THR A 105 10.65 -8.31 -4.23
C THR A 105 9.35 -7.83 -3.61
N PHE A 106 9.47 -7.22 -2.44
CA PHE A 106 8.36 -6.57 -1.73
C PHE A 106 8.63 -5.07 -1.61
N ILE A 107 7.66 -4.26 -2.04
CA ILE A 107 7.70 -2.80 -1.89
C ILE A 107 6.88 -2.41 -0.68
N TYR A 108 7.51 -1.72 0.26
CA TYR A 108 6.87 -1.14 1.44
C TYR A 108 6.82 0.36 1.28
N SER A 109 5.62 0.94 1.34
CA SER A 109 5.46 2.39 1.34
C SER A 109 4.92 2.84 2.69
N LEU A 110 5.83 3.42 3.48
CA LEU A 110 5.63 3.75 4.88
C LEU A 110 6.07 5.19 5.10
N GLY A 111 5.14 6.03 5.56
CA GLY A 111 5.42 7.45 5.86
C GLY A 111 6.06 7.70 7.23
N ARG A 112 6.49 6.64 7.95
CA ARG A 112 6.93 6.72 9.36
C ARG A 112 8.29 6.04 9.56
N ARG A 113 9.15 6.62 10.43
CA ARG A 113 10.34 5.96 10.95
C ARG A 113 9.91 4.83 11.89
N GLY A 114 10.08 3.57 11.49
CA GLY A 114 9.84 2.40 12.34
C GLY A 114 9.08 1.30 11.62
N PHE A 115 9.78 0.57 10.76
CA PHE A 115 9.54 -0.83 10.42
C PHE A 115 10.86 -1.57 10.63
#